data_AF-A0A920VE06-F1
#
_entry.id   AF-A0A920VE06-F1
#
_cell.length_a   1.000
_cell.length_b   1.000
_cell.length_c   1.000
_cell.angle_alpha   90.00
_cell.angle_beta   90.00
_cell.angle_gamma   90.00
#
_symmetry.space_group_name_H-M   'P 1'
#
loop_
_entity.id
_entity.type
_entity.pdbx_description
1 polymer ?
#
loop_
_entity_poly.entity_id
_entity_poly.type
_entity_poly.pdbx_seq_one_letter_code
_entity_poly.pdbx_strand_id
1 'polypeptide(L)' 'MERVPREGSYENPDRLKGYLNIALSIGEGQTISQPYIVALMTKGSRVQPNDKVLEVGVGSGYQAAVLGQIWVSPKEM' A
#
# COMPACT_ATOMS: atom_id res chain seq x y z
N MET A 1 2.68 -5.69 -5.32
CA MET A 1 2.73 -4.21 -5.34
C MET A 1 2.44 -3.63 -6.72
N GLU A 2 2.96 -4.21 -7.82
CA GLU A 2 2.70 -3.73 -9.20
C GLU A 2 1.22 -3.58 -9.57
N ARG A 3 0.33 -4.39 -8.97
CA ARG A 3 -1.12 -4.33 -9.18
C ARG A 3 -1.82 -3.16 -8.47
N VAL A 4 -1.11 -2.43 -7.59
CA VAL A 4 -1.65 -1.31 -6.83
C VAL A 4 -0.96 -0.03 -7.28
N PRO A 5 -1.63 0.86 -8.04
CA PRO A 5 -1.03 2.06 -8.58
C PRO A 5 -0.78 3.09 -7.46
N ARG A 6 0.48 3.24 -7.05
CA ARG A 6 0.89 4.16 -5.99
C ARG A 6 0.69 5.62 -6.39
N GLU A 7 0.80 5.93 -7.68
CA GLU A 7 0.57 7.25 -8.27
C GLU A 7 -0.87 7.74 -8.10
N GLY A 8 -1.83 6.83 -7.83
CA GLY A 8 -3.22 7.19 -7.55
C GLY A 8 -3.41 7.91 -6.21
N SER A 9 -2.39 7.92 -5.34
CA SER A 9 -2.41 8.64 -4.05
C SER A 9 -2.06 10.13 -4.14
N TYR A 10 -1.78 10.67 -5.34
CA TYR A 10 -1.33 12.05 -5.51
C TYR A 10 -2.05 12.77 -6.66
N GLU A 11 -2.11 14.09 -6.56
CA GLU A 11 -2.51 14.98 -7.66
C GLU A 11 -1.30 15.34 -8.54
N ASN A 12 -1.55 15.83 -9.77
CA ASN A 12 -0.51 16.26 -10.72
C ASN A 12 0.19 17.53 -10.16
N PRO A 13 1.54 17.64 -10.09
CA PRO A 13 2.58 16.84 -10.76
C PRO A 13 3.25 15.72 -9.96
N ASP A 14 2.83 15.45 -8.73
CA ASP A 14 3.52 14.50 -7.86
C ASP A 14 3.27 13.03 -8.23
N ARG A 15 2.35 12.74 -9.15
CA ARG A 15 2.08 11.39 -9.65
C ARG A 15 3.35 10.66 -10.13
N LEU A 16 4.26 11.35 -10.83
CA LEU A 16 5.52 10.76 -11.30
C LEU A 16 6.45 10.38 -10.14
N LYS A 17 6.40 11.12 -9.03
CA LYS A 17 7.17 10.77 -7.82
C LYS A 17 6.63 9.51 -7.14
N GLY A 18 5.40 9.11 -7.43
CA GLY A 18 4.80 7.86 -6.94
C GLY A 18 5.64 6.61 -7.25
N TYR A 19 6.46 6.63 -8.29
CA TYR A 19 7.35 5.51 -8.65
C TYR A 19 8.72 5.54 -7.94
N LEU A 20 9.03 6.61 -7.22
CA LEU A 20 10.29 6.75 -6.50
C LEU A 20 10.24 5.99 -5.18
N ASN A 21 11.37 5.43 -4.76
CA ASN A 21 11.50 4.78 -3.45
C ASN A 21 11.70 5.80 -2.32
N ILE A 22 10.75 6.72 -2.16
CA ILE A 22 10.75 7.79 -1.15
C ILE A 22 9.39 7.88 -0.45
N ALA A 23 9.40 8.41 0.76
CA ALA A 23 8.17 8.80 1.43
C ALA A 23 7.69 10.11 0.78
N LEU A 24 6.38 10.24 0.64
CA LEU A 24 5.77 11.42 0.03
C LEU A 24 4.68 11.95 0.96
N SER A 25 4.52 13.27 0.97
CA SER A 25 3.39 13.89 1.67
C SER A 25 2.09 13.52 0.97
N ILE A 26 1.03 13.30 1.76
CA ILE A 26 -0.33 13.06 1.27
C ILE A 26 -1.33 14.08 1.82
N GLY A 27 -0.84 15.21 2.34
CA GLY A 27 -1.64 16.23 3.01
C GLY A 27 -1.83 15.96 4.51
N GLU A 28 -2.43 16.92 5.23
CA GLU A 28 -2.76 16.81 6.67
C GLU A 28 -1.57 16.40 7.58
N GLY A 29 -0.35 16.79 7.20
CA GLY A 29 0.88 16.40 7.91
C GLY A 29 1.20 14.90 7.85
N GLN A 30 0.50 14.14 7.02
CA GLN A 30 0.70 12.70 6.85
C GLN A 30 1.64 12.40 5.68
N THR A 31 2.25 11.22 5.74
CA THR A 31 3.11 10.70 4.66
C THR A 31 2.74 9.29 4.31
N ILE A 32 2.80 8.95 3.03
CA ILE A 32 2.79 7.56 2.57
C ILE A 32 4.21 6.98 2.63
N SER A 33 4.35 5.85 3.32
CA SER A 33 5.62 5.14 3.49
C SER A 33 6.28 4.76 2.17
N GLN A 34 7.62 4.71 2.14
CA GLN A 34 8.40 4.25 0.99
C GLN A 34 7.93 2.88 0.47
N PRO A 35 7.92 2.63 -0.85
CA PRO A 35 7.65 1.32 -1.42
C PRO A 35 8.44 0.18 -0.77
N TYR A 36 9.73 0.39 -0.50
CA TYR A 36 10.56 -0.62 0.18
C TYR A 36 10.03 -0.96 1.58
N ILE A 37 9.64 0.05 2.36
CA ILE A 37 9.11 -0.15 3.71
C ILE A 37 7.75 -0.87 3.67
N VAL A 38 6.87 -0.49 2.74
CA VAL A 38 5.60 -1.21 2.51
C VAL A 38 5.85 -2.70 2.20
N ALA A 39 6.82 -3.00 1.32
CA ALA A 39 7.18 -4.37 0.99
C ALA A 39 7.76 -5.14 2.19
N LEU A 40 8.63 -4.48 2.97
CA LEU A 40 9.24 -5.06 4.17
C LEU A 40 8.19 -5.37 5.24
N MET A 41 7.28 -4.43 5.52
CA MET A 41 6.17 -4.62 6.47
C MET A 41 5.24 -5.73 6.01
N THR A 42 4.86 -5.73 4.73
CA THR A 42 4.00 -6.76 4.14
C THR A 42 4.64 -8.14 4.27
N LYS A 43 5.92 -8.29 3.90
CA LYS A 43 6.66 -9.55 4.05
C LYS A 43 6.79 -9.97 5.51
N GLY A 44 7.07 -9.03 6.41
CA GLY A 44 7.23 -9.29 7.84
C GLY A 44 5.93 -9.70 8.54
N SER A 45 4.78 -9.21 8.06
CA SER A 45 3.46 -9.54 8.59
C SER A 45 3.05 -11.00 8.36
N ARG A 46 3.65 -11.67 7.35
CA ARG A 46 3.35 -13.06 6.94
C ARG A 46 1.86 -13.33 6.68
N VAL A 47 1.12 -12.30 6.30
CA VAL A 47 -0.31 -12.38 5.95
C VAL A 47 -0.54 -13.45 4.87
N GLN A 48 -1.55 -14.29 5.11
CA GLN A 48 -2.03 -15.32 4.21
C GLN A 48 -3.35 -14.88 3.54
N PRO A 49 -3.73 -15.49 2.40
CA PRO A 49 -4.92 -15.08 1.65
C PRO A 49 -6.24 -15.02 2.42
N ASN A 50 -6.40 -15.79 3.49
CA ASN A 50 -7.64 -15.88 4.26
C ASN A 50 -7.58 -15.16 5.61
N ASP A 51 -6.49 -14.43 5.89
CA ASP A 51 -6.32 -13.73 7.15
C ASP A 51 -7.24 -12.51 7.25
N LYS A 52 -7.73 -12.25 8.46
CA LYS A 52 -8.36 -10.97 8.80
C LYS A 52 -7.28 -10.02 9.30
N VAL A 53 -7.06 -8.94 8.57
CA VAL A 53 -6.00 -7.98 8.86
C VAL A 53 -6.59 -6.64 9.31
N LEU A 54 -6.03 -6.07 10.38
CA LEU A 54 -6.29 -4.70 10.81
C LEU A 54 -5.05 -3.85 10.51
N GLU A 55 -5.21 -2.84 9.65
CA GLU A 55 -4.22 -1.78 9.48
C GLU A 55 -4.59 -0.60 10.38
N VAL A 56 -3.64 -0.14 11.20
CA VAL A 56 -3.80 1.06 12.03
C VAL A 56 -3.02 2.19 11.39
N GLY A 57 -3.70 3.30 11.12
CA GLY A 57 -3.12 4.45 10.41
C GLY A 57 -3.25 4.30 8.89
N VAL A 58 -4.48 4.39 8.37
CA VAL A 58 -4.79 4.15 6.95
C VAL A 58 -4.01 5.07 6.01
N GLY A 59 -3.77 6.33 6.40
CA GLY A 59 -3.10 7.31 5.55
C GLY A 59 -3.76 7.40 4.17
N SER A 60 -3.02 7.08 3.10
CA SER A 60 -3.53 7.05 1.74
C SER A 60 -4.30 5.77 1.37
N GLY A 61 -4.35 4.77 2.25
CA GLY A 61 -4.92 3.45 2.00
C GLY A 61 -4.05 2.54 1.12
N TYR A 62 -2.86 2.97 0.72
CA TYR A 62 -1.99 2.21 -0.19
C TYR A 62 -1.54 0.86 0.40
N GLN A 63 -1.17 0.83 1.68
CA GLN A 63 -0.71 -0.40 2.34
C GLN A 63 -1.89 -1.38 2.55
N ALA A 64 -3.08 -0.92 2.95
CA ALA A 64 -4.31 -1.72 2.90
C ALA A 64 -4.60 -2.29 1.50
N ALA A 65 -4.48 -1.49 0.44
CA ALA A 65 -4.69 -1.95 -0.93
C ALA A 65 -3.67 -3.03 -1.34
N VAL A 66 -2.41 -2.89 -0.93
CA VAL A 66 -1.36 -3.91 -1.14
C VAL A 66 -1.69 -5.21 -0.42
N LEU A 67 -2.14 -5.15 0.84
CA LEU A 67 -2.56 -6.32 1.61
C LEU A 67 -3.78 -7.00 0.99
N GLY A 68 -4.73 -6.23 0.49
CA GLY A 68 -5.92 -6.74 -0.21
C GLY A 68 -5.58 -7.55 -1.47
N GLN A 69 -4.43 -7.32 -2.12
CA GLN A 69 -3.97 -8.13 -3.26
C GLN A 69 -3.44 -9.51 -2.86
N ILE A 70 -3.20 -9.77 -1.57
CA ILE A 70 -2.79 -11.09 -1.07
C ILE A 70 -4.02 -12.00 -0.92
N TRP A 71 -5.21 -11.40 -0.75
CA TRP A 71 -6.45 -12.14 -0.60
C TRP A 71 -6.79 -12.94 -1.87
N VAL A 72 -7.30 -14.16 -1.68
CA VAL A 72 -7.80 -15.03 -2.74
C VAL A 72 -9.28 -15.27 -2.48
N SER A 73 -10.11 -15.12 -3.51
CA SER A 73 -11.55 -15.34 -3.38
C SER A 73 -11.86 -16.80 -3.05
N PRO A 74 -12.77 -17.09 -2.12
CA PRO A 74 -13.27 -18.44 -1.89
C PRO A 74 -13.88 -19.10 -3.15
N LYS A 75 -14.22 -18.32 -4.18
CA LYS A 75 -14.71 -18.83 -5.47
C LYS A 75 -13.59 -19.30 -6.41
N GLU A 76 -12.33 -19.03 -6.08
CA GLU A 76 -11.15 -19.38 -6.89
C GLU A 76 -10.32 -20.52 -6.27
N MET A 77 -10.81 -21.15 -5.19
CA MET A 77 -10.36 -22.46 -4.68
C MET A 77 -11.32 -23.57 -5.11
#